data_AF-A0A8H2MG14-F1
#
_entry.id   AF-A0A8H2MG14-F1
#
_cell.length_a   1.000
_cell.length_b   1.000
_cell.length_c   1.000
_cell.angle_alpha   90.00
_cell.angle_beta   90.00
_cell.angle_gamma   90.00
#
_symmetry.space_group_name_H-M   'P 1'
#
loop_
_entity.id
_entity.type
_entity.pdbx_description
1 polymer ?
#
loop_
_entity_poly.entity_id
_entity_poly.type
_entity_poly.pdbx_seq_one_letter_code
_entity_poly.pdbx_strand_id
1 'polypeptide(L)'
;MFDPNDTVLKTFNYYQDKSELGFIQTRVTDQSMFVGRRIKDLKMVFNFIIAKIERDGKTIIPRGETVLKKGDIIVMGGESHFDRSGQSLMEIKLAPCHAWVGEKIKDLDICENELIVMLQTAQGRVEVPRGDTILQANDRVVLLQGEKLQEAIDHQSGQ
;
A
#
# COMPACT_ATOMS: atom_id res chain seq x y z
N MET A 1 13.50 -13.66 -12.18
CA MET A 1 13.58 -14.89 -11.35
C MET A 1 14.04 -14.45 -9.97
N PHE A 2 13.19 -14.57 -8.94
CA PHE A 2 13.46 -14.05 -7.59
C PHE A 2 14.70 -14.72 -6.95
N ASP A 3 15.55 -13.96 -6.27
CA ASP A 3 16.74 -14.48 -5.57
C ASP A 3 16.28 -15.27 -4.33
N PRO A 4 16.83 -16.47 -4.07
CA PRO A 4 16.49 -17.25 -2.88
C PRO A 4 16.81 -16.55 -1.54
N ASN A 5 17.62 -15.48 -1.53
CA ASN A 5 17.87 -14.65 -0.34
C ASN A 5 16.82 -13.56 -0.12
N ASP A 6 15.96 -13.30 -1.10
CA ASP A 6 14.87 -12.34 -0.95
C ASP A 6 13.75 -12.98 -0.15
N THR A 7 13.47 -12.39 1.01
CA THR A 7 12.36 -12.88 1.83
C THR A 7 11.05 -12.46 1.18
N VAL A 8 10.40 -13.39 0.48
CA VAL A 8 9.02 -13.23 0.02
C VAL A 8 8.10 -13.43 1.22
N LEU A 9 7.54 -12.33 1.75
CA LEU A 9 6.78 -12.34 3.01
C LEU A 9 5.34 -12.87 2.86
N LYS A 10 5.00 -13.51 1.73
CA LYS A 10 3.67 -14.06 1.41
C LYS A 10 3.08 -14.96 2.51
N THR A 11 3.91 -15.55 3.38
CA THR A 11 3.46 -16.47 4.43
C THR A 11 2.69 -15.81 5.58
N PHE A 12 2.76 -14.48 5.76
CA PHE A 12 2.10 -13.81 6.90
C PHE A 12 0.58 -13.60 6.73
N ASN A 13 0.07 -13.61 5.49
CA ASN A 13 -1.38 -13.54 5.24
C ASN A 13 -2.08 -14.91 5.27
N TYR A 14 -1.34 -16.00 5.53
CA TYR A 14 -1.92 -17.34 5.49
C TYR A 14 -2.56 -17.76 6.83
N TYR A 15 -2.24 -17.09 7.95
CA TYR A 15 -2.63 -17.54 9.29
C TYR A 15 -3.10 -16.44 10.25
N GLN A 16 -3.85 -15.45 9.77
CA GLN A 16 -4.66 -14.65 10.69
C GLN A 16 -6.13 -14.73 10.31
N ASP A 17 -6.89 -15.14 11.31
CA ASP A 17 -8.34 -15.26 11.33
C ASP A 17 -9.01 -14.06 10.64
N LYS A 18 -10.03 -14.38 9.85
CA LYS A 18 -10.81 -13.47 9.00
C LYS A 18 -11.41 -12.33 9.83
N SER A 19 -10.68 -11.23 9.96
CA SER A 19 -11.33 -9.95 10.22
C SER A 19 -11.51 -9.26 8.87
N GLU A 20 -12.77 -9.16 8.44
CA GLU A 20 -13.20 -8.37 7.27
C GLU A 20 -12.97 -6.86 7.50
N LEU A 21 -12.38 -6.46 8.63
CA LEU A 21 -12.09 -5.08 9.00
C LEU A 21 -10.60 -4.88 9.21
N GLY A 22 -10.02 -3.95 8.46
CA GLY A 22 -8.62 -3.56 8.56
C GLY A 22 -8.46 -2.08 8.94
N PHE A 23 -7.28 -1.74 9.44
CA PHE A 23 -6.90 -0.36 9.71
C PHE A 23 -5.70 0.04 8.86
N ILE A 24 -5.79 1.18 8.20
CA ILE A 24 -4.68 1.81 7.49
C ILE A 24 -4.40 3.18 8.11
N GLN A 25 -3.14 3.60 8.11
CA GLN A 25 -2.77 4.95 8.54
C GLN A 25 -2.26 5.78 7.37
N THR A 26 -2.56 7.06 7.39
CA THR A 26 -2.04 8.03 6.44
C THR A 26 -1.72 9.36 7.12
N ARG A 27 -0.95 10.21 6.45
CA ARG A 27 -0.62 11.55 6.93
C ARG A 27 -1.32 12.61 6.10
N VAL A 28 -1.93 13.60 6.75
CA VAL A 28 -2.47 14.79 6.07
C VAL A 28 -1.32 15.66 5.60
N THR A 29 -1.07 15.66 4.29
CA THR A 29 -0.09 16.53 3.63
C THR A 29 -0.60 17.97 3.53
N ASP A 30 0.27 18.93 3.24
CA ASP A 30 -0.13 20.32 2.97
C ASP A 30 -0.95 20.49 1.69
N GLN A 31 -0.75 19.61 0.71
CA GLN A 31 -1.53 19.58 -0.53
C GLN A 31 -2.92 18.96 -0.34
N SER A 32 -3.23 18.43 0.85
CA SER A 32 -4.52 17.80 1.11
C SER A 32 -5.65 18.83 1.16
N MET A 33 -6.66 18.64 0.32
CA MET A 33 -7.91 19.41 0.35
C MET A 33 -8.71 19.27 1.66
N PHE A 34 -8.28 18.38 2.55
CA PHE A 34 -8.92 18.15 3.85
C PHE A 34 -8.37 19.04 4.97
N VAL A 35 -7.25 19.74 4.76
CA VAL A 35 -6.71 20.68 5.75
C VAL A 35 -7.74 21.79 6.03
N GLY A 36 -8.07 21.99 7.31
CA GLY A 36 -9.03 22.98 7.76
C GLY A 36 -10.50 22.56 7.63
N ARG A 37 -10.80 21.36 7.12
CA ARG A 37 -12.16 20.80 7.06
C ARG A 37 -12.51 20.05 8.34
N ARG A 38 -13.78 20.10 8.74
CA ARG A 38 -14.31 19.28 9.83
C ARG A 38 -14.60 17.88 9.31
N ILE A 39 -14.50 16.86 10.16
CA ILE A 39 -14.78 15.47 9.77
C ILE A 39 -16.19 15.32 9.18
N LYS A 40 -17.21 15.95 9.76
CA LYS A 40 -18.59 15.88 9.23
C LYS A 40 -18.76 16.49 7.83
N ASP A 41 -17.86 17.38 7.43
CA ASP A 41 -17.90 18.06 6.13
C ASP A 41 -17.10 17.29 5.07
N LEU A 42 -16.35 16.26 5.48
CA LEU A 42 -15.76 15.31 4.56
C LEU A 42 -16.92 14.53 3.94
N LYS A 43 -17.22 14.80 2.67
CA LYS A 43 -18.10 13.93 1.88
C LYS A 43 -17.38 12.61 1.70
N MET A 44 -17.52 11.71 2.67
CA MET A 44 -16.90 10.39 2.65
C MET A 44 -17.59 9.59 1.55
N VAL A 45 -16.96 9.54 0.36
CA VAL A 45 -17.50 8.84 -0.81
C VAL A 45 -17.28 7.33 -0.71
N PHE A 46 -16.39 6.89 0.18
CA PHE A 46 -16.02 5.49 0.40
C PHE A 46 -16.44 5.01 1.80
N ASN A 47 -16.66 3.69 1.93
CA ASN A 47 -17.07 3.04 3.18
C ASN A 47 -15.87 2.84 4.14
N PHE A 48 -15.39 3.92 4.75
CA PHE A 48 -14.39 3.87 5.82
C PHE A 48 -14.71 4.86 6.94
N ILE A 49 -14.22 4.58 8.14
CA ILE A 49 -14.29 5.47 9.30
C ILE A 49 -12.92 6.08 9.57
N ILE A 50 -12.89 7.31 10.07
CA ILE A 50 -11.71 7.82 10.76
C ILE A 50 -11.79 7.31 12.19
N ALA A 51 -10.92 6.37 12.57
CA ALA A 51 -10.94 5.72 13.88
C ALA A 51 -10.22 6.55 14.95
N LYS A 52 -9.04 7.10 14.62
CA LYS A 52 -8.30 8.03 15.49
C LYS A 52 -7.46 9.01 14.67
N ILE A 53 -7.12 10.13 15.29
CA ILE A 53 -6.14 11.08 14.78
C ILE A 53 -4.99 11.17 15.79
N GLU A 54 -3.75 11.12 15.33
CA GLU A 54 -2.58 11.44 16.16
C GLU A 54 -2.02 12.80 15.74
N ARG A 55 -1.91 13.70 16.73
CA ARG A 55 -1.41 15.06 16.54
C ARG A 55 -0.51 15.41 17.72
N ASP A 56 0.70 15.86 17.44
CA ASP A 56 1.68 16.26 18.44
C ASP A 56 1.91 15.18 19.53
N GLY A 57 1.96 13.91 19.10
CA GLY A 57 2.13 12.76 19.98
C GLY A 57 0.90 12.37 20.82
N LYS A 58 -0.26 12.99 20.59
CA LYS A 58 -1.50 12.73 21.33
C LYS A 58 -2.57 12.10 20.43
N THR A 59 -3.30 11.15 21.00
CA THR A 59 -4.49 10.56 20.36
C THR A 59 -5.70 11.47 20.54
N ILE A 60 -6.35 11.78 19.43
CA ILE A 60 -7.60 12.54 19.34
C ILE A 60 -8.70 11.59 18.88
N ILE A 61 -9.80 11.54 19.65
CA ILE A 61 -11.02 10.84 19.25
C ILE A 61 -11.76 11.73 18.24
N PRO A 62 -11.96 11.26 17.00
CA PRO A 62 -12.61 12.03 15.95
C PRO A 62 -14.09 12.24 16.28
N ARG A 63 -14.56 13.49 16.15
CA ARG A 63 -15.96 13.88 16.22
C ARG A 63 -16.30 14.66 14.96
N GLY A 64 -17.59 14.83 14.67
CA GLY A 64 -18.03 15.59 13.50
C GLY A 64 -17.38 16.99 13.39
N GLU A 65 -17.17 17.67 14.53
CA GLU A 65 -16.54 19.00 14.59
C GLU A 65 -15.00 18.99 14.57
N THR A 66 -14.36 17.83 14.65
CA THR A 66 -12.89 17.75 14.66
C THR A 66 -12.36 18.27 13.33
N VAL A 67 -11.52 19.30 13.39
CA VAL A 67 -10.86 19.89 12.22
C VAL A 67 -9.54 19.16 11.95
N LEU A 68 -9.39 18.64 10.73
CA LEU A 68 -8.14 18.05 10.25
C LEU A 68 -7.09 19.14 10.01
N LYS A 69 -5.85 18.87 10.43
CA LYS A 69 -4.71 19.77 10.29
C LYS A 69 -3.58 19.10 9.52
N LYS A 70 -2.75 19.92 8.86
CA LYS A 70 -1.49 19.47 8.27
C LYS A 70 -0.67 18.72 9.34
N GLY A 71 -0.12 17.57 8.96
CA GLY A 71 0.73 16.76 9.82
C GLY A 71 -0.02 15.74 10.68
N ASP A 72 -1.36 15.82 10.77
CA ASP A 72 -2.18 14.80 11.42
C ASP A 72 -1.88 13.43 10.82
N ILE A 73 -1.73 12.43 11.69
CA ILE A 73 -1.75 11.02 11.30
C ILE A 73 -3.18 10.54 11.50
N ILE A 74 -3.84 10.11 10.43
CA ILE A 74 -5.21 9.61 10.46
C ILE A 74 -5.14 8.09 10.37
N VAL A 75 -5.74 7.41 11.34
CA VAL A 75 -6.02 5.97 11.23
C VAL A 75 -7.45 5.78 10.76
N MET A 76 -7.59 5.11 9.63
CA MET A 76 -8.86 4.80 8.99
C MET A 76 -9.16 3.31 9.15
N GLY A 77 -10.39 2.99 9.51
CA GLY A 77 -10.89 1.62 9.55
C GLY A 77 -11.87 1.38 8.41
N GLY A 78 -11.82 0.23 7.77
CA GLY A 78 -12.73 -0.12 6.68
C GLY A 78 -12.69 -1.61 6.39
N GLU A 79 -13.46 -2.03 5.39
CA GLU A 79 -13.42 -3.41 4.95
C GLU A 79 -12.02 -3.77 4.41
N SER A 80 -11.42 -4.82 4.95
CA SER A 80 -10.14 -5.33 4.48
C SER A 80 -10.37 -6.14 3.20
N HIS A 81 -9.66 -5.79 2.13
CA HIS A 81 -9.63 -6.63 0.94
C HIS A 81 -8.79 -7.87 1.25
N PHE A 82 -9.45 -9.01 1.44
CA PHE A 82 -8.78 -10.31 1.49
C PHE A 82 -8.68 -10.84 0.06
N ASP A 83 -7.46 -10.88 -0.48
CA ASP A 83 -7.21 -11.52 -1.76
C ASP A 83 -7.37 -13.05 -1.62
N ARG A 84 -8.59 -13.56 -1.88
CA ARG A 84 -8.88 -15.00 -1.88
C ARG A 84 -8.13 -15.76 -2.97
N SER A 85 -7.67 -15.08 -4.02
CA SER A 85 -6.94 -15.70 -5.12
C SER A 85 -5.45 -15.88 -4.81
N GLY A 86 -4.90 -15.02 -3.93
CA GLY A 86 -3.47 -14.96 -3.65
C GLY A 86 -2.63 -14.50 -4.85
N GLN A 87 -3.27 -13.94 -5.89
CA GLN A 87 -2.63 -13.73 -7.19
C GLN A 87 -2.10 -12.33 -7.45
N SER A 88 -2.39 -11.27 -6.68
CA SER A 88 -2.02 -9.93 -7.19
C SER A 88 -0.85 -9.25 -6.49
N LEU A 89 -0.74 -9.22 -5.16
CA LEU A 89 0.28 -8.42 -4.48
C LEU A 89 1.37 -9.27 -3.80
N MET A 90 2.63 -9.06 -4.20
CA MET A 90 3.81 -9.67 -3.59
C MET A 90 4.65 -8.62 -2.87
N GLU A 91 4.92 -8.83 -1.59
CA GLU A 91 5.89 -8.03 -0.84
C GLU A 91 7.27 -8.67 -0.91
N ILE A 92 8.26 -7.89 -1.34
CA ILE A 92 9.67 -8.29 -1.45
C ILE A 92 10.49 -7.31 -0.62
N LYS A 93 11.29 -7.83 0.32
CA LYS A 93 12.32 -7.04 0.99
C LYS A 93 13.63 -7.20 0.22
N LEU A 94 14.19 -6.08 -0.26
CA LEU A 94 15.43 -6.08 -1.03
C LEU A 94 16.63 -6.37 -0.14
N ALA A 95 17.24 -7.55 -0.28
CA ALA A 95 18.51 -7.84 0.38
C ALA A 95 19.61 -6.89 -0.14
N PRO A 96 20.69 -6.63 0.63
CA PRO A 96 21.77 -5.73 0.17
C PRO A 96 22.43 -6.12 -1.17
N CYS A 97 22.38 -7.40 -1.54
CA CYS A 97 22.91 -7.92 -2.79
C CYS A 97 21.84 -8.15 -3.88
N HIS A 98 20.59 -7.72 -3.67
CA HIS A 98 19.52 -7.92 -4.65
C HIS A 98 19.81 -7.09 -5.90
N ALA A 99 19.61 -7.68 -7.09
CA ALA A 99 19.86 -7.06 -8.40
C ALA A 99 19.13 -5.72 -8.67
N TRP A 100 18.11 -5.37 -7.88
CA TRP A 100 17.37 -4.11 -8.02
C TRP A 100 17.98 -2.99 -7.18
N VAL A 101 18.87 -3.30 -6.23
CA VAL A 101 19.49 -2.29 -5.37
C VAL A 101 20.43 -1.42 -6.19
N GLY A 102 20.20 -0.11 -6.12
CA GLY A 102 20.94 0.90 -6.89
C GLY A 102 20.34 1.19 -8.27
N GLU A 103 19.39 0.39 -8.72
CA GLU A 103 18.73 0.56 -10.01
C GLU A 103 17.48 1.44 -9.92
N LYS A 104 17.15 2.10 -11.02
CA LYS A 104 15.89 2.82 -11.16
C LYS A 104 14.77 1.85 -11.55
N ILE A 105 13.57 2.08 -11.04
CA ILE A 105 12.41 1.23 -11.33
C ILE A 105 12.15 1.05 -12.83
N LYS A 106 12.30 2.11 -13.63
CA LYS A 106 12.09 2.05 -15.08
C LYS A 106 13.13 1.22 -15.85
N ASP A 107 14.28 0.97 -15.23
CA ASP A 107 15.43 0.27 -15.82
C ASP A 107 15.48 -1.19 -15.33
N LEU A 108 14.52 -1.62 -14.49
CA LEU A 108 14.43 -2.99 -13.98
C LEU A 108 13.91 -3.96 -15.05
N ASP A 109 14.47 -5.17 -15.02
CA ASP A 109 13.94 -6.32 -15.77
C ASP A 109 12.78 -6.97 -14.97
N ILE A 110 11.60 -6.38 -15.09
CA ILE A 110 10.33 -6.91 -14.56
C ILE A 110 9.41 -7.34 -15.71
N CYS A 111 8.52 -8.31 -15.47
CA CYS A 111 7.63 -8.78 -16.53
C CYS A 111 6.63 -7.68 -16.95
N GLU A 112 6.13 -7.72 -18.19
CA GLU A 112 5.18 -6.71 -18.71
C GLU A 112 3.90 -6.59 -17.87
N ASN A 113 3.51 -7.65 -17.16
CA ASN A 113 2.33 -7.67 -16.29
C ASN A 113 2.69 -7.42 -14.81
N GLU A 114 3.89 -6.94 -14.51
CA GLU A 114 4.35 -6.65 -13.16
C GLU A 114 4.49 -5.13 -12.96
N LEU A 115 3.95 -4.63 -11.84
CA LEU A 115 4.02 -3.22 -11.49
C LEU A 115 4.42 -3.06 -10.03
N ILE A 116 5.50 -2.34 -9.75
CA ILE A 116 5.80 -1.92 -8.38
C ILE A 116 4.82 -0.81 -8.00
N VAL A 117 3.87 -1.11 -7.12
CA VAL A 117 2.78 -0.19 -6.72
C VAL A 117 3.08 0.58 -5.45
N MET A 118 3.95 0.06 -4.59
CA MET A 118 4.30 0.69 -3.31
C MET A 118 5.76 0.42 -2.97
N LEU A 119 6.41 1.43 -2.41
CA LEU A 119 7.74 1.36 -1.83
C LEU A 119 7.64 1.75 -0.35
N GLN A 120 8.21 0.93 0.53
CA GLN A 120 8.50 1.30 1.90
C GLN A 120 10.00 1.34 2.08
N THR A 121 10.55 2.51 2.42
CA THR A 121 11.99 2.66 2.62
C THR A 121 12.47 1.87 3.85
N ALA A 122 13.77 1.61 3.95
CA ALA A 122 14.37 1.02 5.15
C ALA A 122 14.05 1.77 6.47
N GLN A 123 13.72 3.07 6.41
CA GLN A 123 13.29 3.89 7.55
C GLN A 123 11.79 3.79 7.85
N GLY A 124 11.05 2.97 7.11
CA GLY A 124 9.62 2.73 7.28
C GLY A 124 8.70 3.74 6.59
N ARG A 125 9.25 4.65 5.77
CA ARG A 125 8.45 5.65 5.03
C ARG A 125 7.78 4.99 3.82
N VAL A 126 6.46 5.14 3.70
CA VAL A 126 5.68 4.61 2.58
C VAL A 126 5.54 5.68 1.49
N GLU A 127 5.83 5.30 0.25
CA GLU A 127 5.83 6.16 -0.92
C GLU A 127 5.22 5.45 -2.14
N VAL A 128 4.62 6.24 -3.03
CA VAL A 128 4.22 5.77 -4.36
C VAL A 128 5.45 5.91 -5.29
N PRO A 129 6.03 4.81 -5.77
CA PRO A 129 7.22 4.84 -6.60
C PRO A 129 6.96 5.48 -7.96
N ARG A 130 8.02 6.03 -8.57
CA ARG A 130 8.04 6.57 -9.93
C ARG A 130 9.11 5.85 -10.74
N GLY A 131 9.08 5.97 -12.06
CA GLY A 131 10.10 5.33 -12.92
C GLY A 131 11.54 5.71 -12.57
N ASP A 132 11.80 6.95 -12.14
CA ASP A 132 13.13 7.40 -11.71
C ASP A 132 13.46 7.12 -10.24
N THR A 133 12.57 6.48 -9.48
CA THR A 133 12.85 6.06 -8.10
C THR A 133 13.96 5.03 -8.10
N ILE A 134 15.02 5.28 -7.32
CA ILE A 134 16.15 4.35 -7.12
C ILE A 134 15.86 3.50 -5.89
N LEU A 135 15.90 2.18 -6.05
CA LEU A 135 15.66 1.24 -4.96
C LEU A 135 16.93 1.04 -4.12
N GLN A 136 16.78 0.99 -2.79
CA GLN A 136 17.89 0.84 -1.85
C GLN A 136 17.83 -0.49 -1.10
N ALA A 137 18.98 -0.91 -0.58
CA ALA A 137 19.04 -2.09 0.28
C ALA A 137 18.12 -1.95 1.50
N ASN A 138 17.41 -3.03 1.83
CA ASN A 138 16.40 -3.13 2.88
C ASN A 138 15.08 -2.38 2.65
N ASP A 139 14.91 -1.75 1.48
CA ASP A 139 13.59 -1.31 1.06
C ASP A 139 12.66 -2.51 0.90
N ARG A 140 11.35 -2.25 1.02
CA ARG A 140 10.30 -3.21 0.74
C ARG A 140 9.46 -2.70 -0.41
N VAL A 141 9.28 -3.53 -1.42
CA VAL A 141 8.47 -3.20 -2.59
C VAL A 141 7.25 -4.11 -2.63
N VAL A 142 6.12 -3.55 -3.01
CA VAL A 142 4.91 -4.32 -3.31
C VAL A 142 4.76 -4.38 -4.82
N LEU A 143 4.83 -5.60 -5.35
CA LEU A 143 4.67 -5.91 -6.76
C LEU A 143 3.23 -6.36 -7.01
N LEU A 144 2.54 -5.69 -7.91
CA LEU A 144 1.29 -6.14 -8.49
C LEU A 144 1.59 -7.03 -9.69
N GLN A 145 1.12 -8.27 -9.67
CA GLN A 145 1.15 -9.21 -10.80
C GLN A 145 -0.25 -9.24 -11.42
N GLY A 146 -0.35 -8.82 -12.69
CA GLY A 146 -1.58 -8.90 -13.48
C GLY A 146 -1.74 -10.27 -14.13
N GLU A 147 -2.99 -10.64 -14.42
CA GLU A 147 -3.28 -11.84 -15.21
C GLU A 147 -2.75 -11.69 -16.65
N LYS A 148 -2.34 -12.80 -17.27
CA LYS A 148 -1.98 -12.79 -18.69
C LYS A 148 -3.27 -12.56 -19.50
N LEU A 149 -3.23 -11.57 -20.40
CA LEU A 149 -4.36 -11.19 -21.26
C LEU A 149 -4.98 -12.37 -22.03
N GLN A 150 -4.23 -13.45 -22.26
CA GLN A 150 -4.70 -14.66 -22.95
C GLN A 150 -5.74 -15.47 -22.13
N GLU A 151 -5.61 -15.52 -20.79
CA GLU A 151 -6.50 -16.31 -19.93
C GLU A 151 -7.86 -15.61 -19.68
N ALA A 152 -7.87 -14.27 -19.76
CA ALA A 152 -9.10 -13.47 -19.64
C ALA A 152 -10.05 -13.62 -20.84
N ILE A 153 -9.52 -13.92 -22.03
CA ILE A 153 -10.32 -14.14 -23.25
C ILE A 153 -10.94 -15.55 -23.27
N ASP A 154 -10.22 -16.55 -22.77
CA ASP A 154 -10.72 -17.92 -22.66
C ASP A 154 -11.87 -18.04 -21.64
N HIS A 155 -11.88 -17.20 -20.60
CA HIS A 155 -12.97 -17.16 -19.63
C HIS A 155 -14.26 -16.47 -20.12
N GLN A 156 -14.20 -15.66 -21.18
CA GLN A 156 -15.39 -15.05 -21.79
C GLN A 156 -15.95 -15.83 -22.99
N SER A 157 -15.22 -16.83 -23.49
CA SER A 157 -15.62 -17.61 -24.68
C SER A 157 -16.29 -18.95 -24.34
N GLY A 158 -16.50 -19.24 -23.06
CA GLY A 158 -16.98 -20.53 -22.54
C GLY A 158 -18.35 -20.53 -21.86
N GLN A 159 -19.23 -19.55 -22.12
CA GLN A 159 -20.64 -19.57 -21.70
C GLN A 159 -21.59 -19.63 -22.88
#